data_AF-A0A0G0G1B8-F1
#
_entry.id   AF-A0A0G0G1B8-F1
#
_cell.length_a   1.000
_cell.length_b   1.000
_cell.length_c   1.000
_cell.angle_alpha   90.00
_cell.angle_beta   90.00
_cell.angle_gamma   90.00
#
_symmetry.space_group_name_H-M   'P 1'
#
loop_
_entity.id
_entity.type
_entity.pdbx_description
1 polymer ?
#
loop_
_entity_poly.entity_id
_entity_poly.type
_entity_poly.pdbx_seq_one_letter_code
_entity_poly.pdbx_strand_id
1 'polypeptide(L)' 'MDIFYILLIELSIATVIYYIVFFSFIFYWHLVKVSYIIVPFIFAFEFFAAGFFIISIITIIIKFLPYFINLLN' A
#
# COMPACT_ATOMS: atom_id res chain seq x y z
N MET A 1 0.58 8.99 -17.59
CA MET A 1 0.82 7.77 -16.80
C MET A 1 -0.52 7.12 -16.53
N ASP A 2 -0.61 5.80 -16.65
CA ASP A 2 -1.85 5.06 -16.36
C ASP A 2 -2.21 5.22 -14.87
N ILE A 3 -3.50 5.28 -14.53
CA ILE A 3 -3.97 5.49 -13.14
C ILE A 3 -3.36 4.49 -12.14
N PHE A 4 -3.13 3.26 -12.59
CA PHE A 4 -2.45 2.22 -11.84
C PHE A 4 -1.04 2.65 -11.38
N TYR A 5 -0.25 3.22 -12.29
CA TYR A 5 1.12 3.62 -11.99
C TYR A 5 1.18 4.81 -11.03
N ILE A 6 0.22 5.74 -11.13
CA ILE A 6 0.13 6.88 -10.21
C ILE A 6 -0.14 6.35 -8.79
N LEU A 7 -1.18 5.52 -8.64
CA LEU A 7 -1.55 4.92 -7.36
C LEU A 7 -0.42 4.03 -6.79
N LEU A 8 0.31 3.31 -7.65
CA LEU A 8 1.43 2.47 -7.23
C LEU A 8 2.62 3.29 -6.70
N ILE A 9 2.91 4.45 -7.29
CA ILE A 9 3.92 5.38 -6.79
C ILE A 9 3.49 5.94 -5.42
N GLU A 10 2.23 6.38 -5.30
CA GLU A 10 1.68 6.89 -4.04
C GLU A 10 1.74 5.84 -2.94
N LEU A 11 1.35 4.59 -3.22
CA LEU A 11 1.45 3.48 -2.28
C LEU A 11 2.89 3.20 -1.85
N SER A 12 3.84 3.27 -2.79
CA SER A 12 5.25 3.05 -2.49
C SER A 12 5.78 4.11 -1.52
N ILE A 13 5.45 5.38 -1.76
CA ILE A 13 5.80 6.49 -0.86
C ILE A 13 5.13 6.31 0.50
N ALA A 14 3.84 5.99 0.54
CA ALA A 14 3.10 5.76 1.79
C ALA A 14 3.69 4.60 2.60
N THR A 15 4.14 3.53 1.93
CA THR A 15 4.77 2.36 2.57
C THR A 15 6.09 2.73 3.21
N VAL A 16 6.92 3.54 2.54
CA VAL A 16 8.19 4.03 3.10
C VAL A 16 7.92 4.91 4.33
N ILE A 17 6.95 5.82 4.25
CA ILE A 17 6.57 6.67 5.39
C ILE A 17 6.08 5.81 6.56
N TYR A 18 5.20 4.84 6.30
CA TYR A 18 4.70 3.90 7.30
C TYR A 18 5.84 3.15 7.99
N TYR A 19 6.79 2.60 7.23
CA TYR A 19 7.96 1.93 7.75
C TYR A 19 8.77 2.83 8.69
N ILE A 20 9.09 4.06 8.27
CA ILE A 20 9.90 5.01 9.05
C ILE A 20 9.19 5.35 10.37
N VAL A 21 7.91 5.66 10.32
CA VAL A 21 7.11 6.03 11.50
C VAL A 21 7.01 4.85 12.47
N PHE A 22 6.68 3.67 11.96
CA PHE A 22 6.52 2.48 12.79
C PHE A 22 7.84 1.98 13.38
N PHE A 23 8.93 2.04 12.62
CA PHE A 23 10.29 1.81 13.11
C PHE A 23 10.63 2.79 14.25
N SER A 24 10.32 4.07 14.09
CA SER A 24 10.58 5.10 15.10
C SER A 24 9.83 4.82 16.40
N PHE A 25 8.58 4.35 16.32
CA PHE A 25 7.82 3.93 17.51
C PHE A 25 8.44 2.69 18.18
N ILE A 26 8.77 1.64 17.42
CA ILE A 26 9.38 0.43 17.98
C ILE A 26 10.72 0.73 18.65
N PHE A 27 11.52 1.63 18.05
CA PHE A 27 12.77 2.11 18.61
C PHE A 27 12.56 2.87 19.93
N TYR A 28 11.66 3.85 19.95
CA TYR A 28 11.37 4.67 21.14
C TYR A 28 10.86 3.83 22.32
N TRP A 29 10.01 2.83 22.06
CA TRP A 29 9.41 2.00 23.11
C TRP A 29 10.34 0.90 23.63
N HIS A 30 11.61 0.87 23.21
CA HIS A 30 12.62 -0.11 23.62
C HIS A 30 12.06 -1.53 23.68
N LEU A 31 11.38 -1.98 22.61
CA LEU A 31 10.94 -3.37 22.49
C LEU A 31 12.16 -4.27 22.21
N VAL A 32 13.05 -4.43 23.20
CA VAL A 32 14.40 -5.05 23.11
C VAL A 32 14.38 -6.52 22.71
N LYS A 33 13.22 -7.17 22.74
CA LYS A 33 13.06 -8.59 22.37
C LYS A 33 12.49 -8.81 20.97
N VAL A 34 12.14 -7.74 20.27
CA VAL A 34 11.56 -7.81 18.94
C VAL A 34 12.65 -7.41 17.95
N SER A 35 12.90 -8.21 16.92
CA SER A 35 13.88 -7.89 15.88
C SER A 35 13.56 -6.51 15.27
N TYR A 36 14.29 -5.48 15.73
CA TYR A 36 14.01 -4.05 15.53
C TYR A 36 13.82 -3.64 14.06
N ILE A 37 14.40 -4.40 13.13
CA ILE A 37 14.30 -4.15 11.69
C ILE A 37 13.26 -5.05 11.03
N ILE A 38 13.19 -6.32 11.45
CA ILE A 38 12.37 -7.35 10.79
C ILE A 38 10.88 -7.08 11.00
N VAL A 39 10.48 -6.70 12.21
CA VAL A 39 9.07 -6.46 12.50
C VAL A 39 8.51 -5.27 11.70
N PRO A 40 9.13 -4.07 11.72
CA PRO A 40 8.66 -2.98 10.88
C PRO A 40 8.64 -3.33 9.38
N PHE A 41 9.59 -4.14 8.93
CA PHE A 41 9.64 -4.58 7.54
C PHE A 41 8.47 -5.49 7.16
N ILE A 42 8.13 -6.47 8.00
CA ILE A 42 6.96 -7.36 7.77
C ILE A 42 5.67 -6.54 7.74
N PHE A 43 5.47 -5.65 8.70
CA PHE A 43 4.29 -4.79 8.73
C PHE A 43 4.21 -3.85 7.53
N ALA A 44 5.33 -3.29 7.07
CA ALA A 44 5.37 -2.48 5.85
C ALA A 44 5.04 -3.31 4.60
N PHE A 45 5.50 -4.56 4.53
CA PHE A 45 5.14 -5.48 3.46
C PHE A 45 3.64 -5.80 3.46
N GLU A 46 3.05 -6.11 4.63
CA GLU A 46 1.61 -6.36 4.76
C GLU A 46 0.78 -5.13 4.37
N PHE A 47 1.20 -3.94 4.80
CA PHE A 47 0.59 -2.67 4.40
C PHE A 47 0.63 -2.47 2.87
N PHE A 48 1.79 -2.70 2.26
CA PHE A 48 1.94 -2.62 0.81
C PHE A 48 1.05 -3.64 0.09
N ALA A 49 1.04 -4.90 0.53
CA ALA A 49 0.25 -5.96 -0.08
C ALA A 49 -1.25 -5.66 -0.02
N ALA A 50 -1.76 -5.21 1.13
CA ALA A 50 -3.15 -4.81 1.29
C ALA A 50 -3.50 -3.60 0.40
N GLY A 51 -2.65 -2.56 0.40
CA GLY A 51 -2.85 -1.38 -0.45
C GLY A 51 -2.81 -1.71 -1.95
N PHE A 52 -1.89 -2.60 -2.36
CA PHE A 52 -1.74 -3.04 -3.74
C PHE A 52 -2.99 -3.79 -4.21
N PHE A 53 -3.55 -4.64 -3.35
CA PHE A 53 -4.80 -5.35 -3.64
C PHE A 53 -5.95 -4.36 -3.87
N ILE A 54 -6.09 -3.35 -3.01
CA ILE A 54 -7.12 -2.30 -3.14
C ILE A 54 -6.94 -1.52 -4.45
N ILE A 55 -5.72 -1.07 -4.77
CA ILE A 55 -5.42 -0.35 -6.01
C ILE A 55 -5.74 -1.20 -7.24
N SER A 56 -5.43 -2.50 -7.20
CA SER A 56 -5.74 -3.42 -8.29
C SER A 56 -7.25 -3.50 -8.54
N ILE A 57 -8.06 -3.63 -7.49
CA ILE A 57 -9.52 -3.62 -7.58
C ILE A 57 -10.02 -2.29 -8.18
N ILE A 58 -9.57 -1.16 -7.64
CA ILE A 58 -9.96 0.18 -8.11
C ILE A 58 -9.65 0.34 -9.60
N THR A 59 -8.45 -0.07 -10.01
CA THR A 59 -7.99 0.04 -11.40
C THR A 59 -8.85 -0.81 -12.33
N ILE A 60 -9.17 -2.05 -11.94
CA ILE A 60 -10.06 -2.93 -12.72
C ILE A 60 -11.42 -2.28 -12.88
N ILE A 61 -12.03 -1.81 -11.78
CA ILE A 61 -13.36 -1.18 -11.83
C ILE A 61 -13.35 0.01 -12.78
N ILE A 62 -12.38 0.93 -12.65
CA ILE A 62 -12.30 2.13 -13.49
C ILE A 62 -12.07 1.78 -14.96
N LYS A 63 -11.24 0.76 -15.26
CA LYS A 63 -10.97 0.34 -16.64
C LYS A 63 -12.20 -0.29 -17.31
N PHE A 64 -13.00 -1.05 -16.57
CA PHE A 64 -14.17 -1.74 -17.14
C PHE A 64 -15.47 -0.92 -17.03
N LEU A 65 -15.53 0.12 -16.21
CA LEU A 65 -16.72 0.94 -16.02
C LEU A 65 -17.31 1.51 -17.34
N PRO A 66 -16.50 2.09 -18.27
CA PRO A 66 -17.05 2.63 -19.52
C PRO A 66 -17.70 1.57 -20.41
N TYR A 67 -17.16 0.35 -20.40
CA TYR A 67 -17.73 -0.77 -21.15
C TYR A 67 -19.13 -1.12 -20.63
N PHE A 68 -19.32 -1.20 -19.31
CA PHE A 68 -20.63 -1.48 -18.72
C PHE A 68 -21.64 -0.36 -18.97
N ILE A 69 -21.20 0.91 -18.92
CA ILE A 69 -22.07 2.06 -19.21
C ILE A 69 -22.54 2.02 -20.67
N ASN A 70 -21.64 1.74 -21.61
CA ASN A 70 -21.99 1.66 -23.04
C ASN A 70 -22.83 0.43 -23.40
N LEU A 71 -22.82 -0.64 -22.59
CA LEU A 71 -23.67 -1.81 -22.79
C LEU A 71 -25.13 -1.54 -22.36
N LEU A 72 -25.35 -0.62 -21.43
CA LEU A 72 -26.66 -0.28 -20.86
C LEU A 72 -27.39 0.84 -21.59
N ASN A 73 -26.67 1.64 -22.38
CA ASN A 73 -27.21 2.69 -23.27
C ASN A 73 -27.42 2.16 -24.68
#